data_AF-A0A8B8GJK7-F1
#
_entry.id   AF-A0A8B8GJK7-F1
#
_cell.length_a   1.000
_cell.length_b   1.000
_cell.length_c   1.000
_cell.angle_alpha   90.00
_cell.angle_beta   90.00
_cell.angle_gamma   90.00
#
_symmetry.space_group_name_H-M   'P 1'
#
loop_
_entity.id
_entity.type
_entity.pdbx_description
1 polymer ?
#
loop_
_entity_poly.entity_id
_entity_poly.type
_entity_poly.pdbx_seq_one_letter_code
_entity_poly.pdbx_strand_id
1 'polypeptide(L)'
;MMSSTKSGEQRENETKLWCVVWFTESKEYSVIPTNWLVENKDSQSDSLFCKWPPYKVTSDHLKKAISPSQSWETYRVKFVGVNKTYGNFVHDHVDSIVRLGLNK
;
A
#
# COMPACT_ATOMS: atom_id res chain seq x y z
N MET A 1 25.79 4.42 33.03
CA MET A 1 25.00 5.10 31.96
C MET A 1 25.48 4.59 30.62
N MET A 2 24.55 4.55 29.65
CA MET A 2 24.73 4.20 28.23
C MET A 2 24.68 2.69 27.91
N SER A 3 23.45 2.18 27.87
CA SER A 3 23.07 0.92 27.23
C SER A 3 23.20 1.08 25.72
N SER A 4 24.13 0.37 25.09
CA SER A 4 24.16 0.24 23.63
C SER A 4 23.22 -0.89 23.22
N THR A 5 22.02 -0.55 22.76
CA THR A 5 21.09 -1.50 22.15
C THR A 5 21.32 -1.51 20.63
N LYS A 6 22.15 -2.48 20.23
CA LYS A 6 22.07 -3.29 19.00
C LYS A 6 21.01 -2.84 18.00
N SER A 7 21.46 -2.22 16.90
CA SER A 7 20.68 -2.00 15.69
C SER A 7 20.10 -3.35 15.24
N GLY A 8 18.78 -3.48 15.38
CA GLY A 8 18.03 -4.64 14.93
C GLY A 8 17.99 -4.65 13.41
N GLU A 9 18.83 -5.48 12.82
CA GLU A 9 18.62 -5.99 11.47
C GLU A 9 17.36 -6.87 11.51
N GLN A 10 16.19 -6.27 11.23
CA GLN A 10 14.93 -6.99 11.16
C GLN A 10 14.93 -7.83 9.89
N ARG A 11 14.86 -9.15 10.07
CA ARG A 11 14.73 -10.15 9.02
C ARG A 11 13.43 -9.91 8.25
N GLU A 12 13.53 -9.40 7.03
CA GLU A 12 12.45 -9.37 6.05
C GLU A 12 12.07 -10.80 5.64
N ASN A 13 11.13 -11.40 6.36
CA ASN A 13 10.29 -12.49 5.87
C ASN A 13 8.84 -12.22 6.29
N GLU A 14 8.41 -10.96 6.21
CA GLU A 14 6.99 -10.63 6.21
C GLU A 14 6.45 -10.91 4.80
N THR A 15 5.51 -11.84 4.70
CA THR A 15 4.80 -12.12 3.47
C THR A 15 4.14 -10.83 3.00
N LYS A 16 4.71 -10.18 1.97
CA LYS A 16 4.15 -8.94 1.42
C LYS A 16 2.74 -9.25 0.92
N LEU A 17 1.78 -8.41 1.32
CA LEU A 17 0.38 -8.54 0.92
C LEU A 17 -0.02 -7.31 0.10
N TRP A 18 -0.86 -7.54 -0.89
CA TRP A 18 -1.42 -6.49 -1.74
C TRP A 18 -2.95 -6.58 -1.73
N CYS A 19 -3.61 -5.44 -1.88
CA CYS A 19 -5.06 -5.35 -1.97
C CYS A 19 -5.48 -4.47 -3.15
N VAL A 20 -6.70 -4.68 -3.64
CA VAL A 20 -7.32 -3.79 -4.62
C VAL A 20 -8.14 -2.75 -3.86
N VAL A 21 -7.88 -1.49 -4.15
CA VAL A 21 -8.60 -0.37 -3.58
C VAL A 21 -9.21 0.50 -4.66
N TRP A 22 -10.30 1.18 -4.29
CA TRP A 22 -10.96 2.19 -5.09
C TRP A 22 -10.67 3.57 -4.50
N PHE A 23 -10.04 4.44 -5.29
CA PHE A 23 -9.82 5.83 -4.96
C PHE A 23 -11.12 6.60 -5.15
N THR A 24 -11.72 7.02 -4.04
CA THR A 24 -13.07 7.61 -4.07
C THR A 24 -13.12 8.95 -4.79
N GLU A 25 -12.04 9.72 -4.72
CA GLU A 25 -11.93 11.05 -5.33
C GLU A 25 -11.70 10.99 -6.84
N SER A 26 -10.79 10.11 -7.29
CA SER A 26 -10.48 9.98 -8.72
C SER A 26 -11.33 8.95 -9.46
N LYS A 27 -12.11 8.14 -8.74
CA LYS A 27 -12.94 7.05 -9.28
C LYS A 27 -12.12 6.02 -10.08
N GLU A 28 -10.97 5.64 -9.54
CA GLU A 28 -10.08 4.67 -10.16
C GLU A 28 -9.75 3.52 -9.20
N TYR A 29 -9.49 2.35 -9.78
CA TYR A 29 -9.03 1.18 -9.05
C TYR A 29 -7.50 1.14 -9.04
N SER A 30 -6.89 0.74 -7.94
CA SER A 30 -5.45 0.48 -7.92
C SER A 30 -5.15 -0.70 -7.03
N VAL A 31 -4.02 -1.35 -7.30
CA VAL A 31 -3.44 -2.30 -6.35
C VAL A 31 -2.35 -1.63 -5.57
N ILE A 32 -2.44 -1.77 -4.27
CA ILE A 32 -1.47 -1.22 -3.33
C ILE A 32 -0.99 -2.29 -2.37
N PRO A 33 0.26 -2.18 -1.91
CA PRO A 33 0.72 -2.90 -0.74
C PRO A 33 -0.13 -2.59 0.50
N THR A 34 -0.36 -3.57 1.37
CA THR A 34 -1.11 -3.35 2.60
C THR A 34 -0.38 -2.44 3.59
N ASN A 35 0.95 -2.35 3.52
CA ASN A 35 1.72 -1.42 4.36
C ASN A 35 1.54 0.06 3.95
N TRP A 36 0.88 0.33 2.82
CA TRP A 36 0.49 1.70 2.43
C TRP A 36 -0.87 2.09 3.00
N LEU A 37 -1.62 1.14 3.56
CA LEU A 37 -2.90 1.42 4.18
C LEU A 37 -2.70 2.06 5.55
N VAL A 38 -3.55 3.05 5.83
CA VAL A 38 -3.67 3.70 7.12
C VAL A 38 -5.12 3.56 7.57
N GLU A 39 -5.32 2.70 8.57
CA GLU A 39 -6.62 2.57 9.23
C GLU A 39 -6.79 3.72 10.21
N ASN A 40 -7.79 4.57 10.02
CA ASN A 40 -8.14 5.55 11.02
C ASN A 40 -8.99 4.87 12.10
N LYS A 41 -8.41 4.66 13.29
CA LYS A 41 -9.07 4.04 14.44
C LYS A 41 -9.92 5.04 15.25
N ASP A 42 -9.95 6.32 14.87
CA ASP A 42 -10.81 7.30 15.52
C ASP A 42 -12.26 7.13 15.07
N SER A 43 -12.92 6.17 15.73
CA SER A 43 -14.31 6.17 16.20
C SER A 43 -15.25 7.18 15.53
N GLN A 44 -15.74 6.84 14.33
CA GLN A 44 -17.11 7.12 13.83
C GLN A 44 -17.27 6.88 12.32
N SER A 45 -16.18 6.72 11.57
CA SER A 45 -16.28 6.27 10.18
C SER A 45 -15.20 5.24 9.86
N ASP A 46 -15.60 4.11 9.26
CA ASP A 46 -14.72 3.14 8.60
C ASP A 46 -14.10 3.74 7.32
N SER A 47 -13.43 4.89 7.47
CA SER A 47 -12.70 5.53 6.39
C SER A 47 -11.31 4.93 6.33
N LEU A 48 -11.09 4.12 5.29
CA LEU A 48 -9.78 3.59 4.96
C LEU A 48 -9.00 4.63 4.15
N PHE A 49 -7.73 4.80 4.50
CA PHE A 49 -6.83 5.69 3.79
C PHE A 49 -5.63 4.94 3.23
N CYS A 50 -5.03 5.48 2.19
CA CYS A 50 -3.80 4.99 1.60
C CYS A 50 -2.78 6.14 1.52
N LYS A 51 -1.53 5.85 1.87
CA LYS A 51 -0.40 6.71 1.56
C LYS A 51 0.06 6.47 0.14
N TRP A 52 0.21 7.53 -0.64
CA TRP A 52 0.67 7.48 -2.02
C TRP A 52 1.90 8.38 -2.21
N PRO A 53 2.95 7.89 -2.91
CA PRO A 53 4.15 8.67 -3.10
C PRO A 53 3.93 9.85 -4.07
N PRO A 54 4.72 10.93 -3.95
CA PRO A 54 4.66 12.09 -4.84
C PRO A 54 5.29 11.86 -6.23
N TYR A 55 5.70 10.62 -6.53
CA TYR A 55 6.30 10.24 -7.81
C TYR A 55 5.42 9.21 -8.52
N LYS A 56 5.65 9.05 -9.83
CA LYS A 56 4.92 8.08 -10.65
C LYS A 56 5.16 6.65 -10.16
N VAL A 57 4.13 6.02 -9.62
CA VAL A 57 4.17 4.63 -9.15
C VAL A 57 4.26 3.69 -10.36
N THR A 58 5.15 2.71 -10.27
CA THR A 58 5.32 1.66 -11.29
C THR A 58 5.12 0.28 -10.65
N SER A 59 4.97 -0.75 -11.48
CA SER A 59 4.91 -2.15 -11.03
C SER A 59 6.07 -2.50 -10.08
N ASP A 60 7.29 -2.05 -10.37
CA ASP A 60 8.46 -2.31 -9.53
C ASP A 60 8.37 -1.64 -8.15
N HIS A 61 7.80 -0.44 -8.07
CA HIS A 61 7.56 0.22 -6.79
C HIS A 61 6.53 -0.54 -5.95
N LEU A 62 5.46 -1.03 -6.58
CA LEU A 62 4.44 -1.85 -5.91
C LEU A 62 5.01 -3.20 -5.45
N LYS A 63 5.86 -3.85 -6.26
CA LYS A 63 6.59 -5.09 -5.90
C LYS A 63 7.49 -4.90 -4.70
N LYS A 64 8.22 -3.78 -4.67
CA LYS A 64 9.12 -3.45 -3.57
C LYS A 64 8.35 -3.20 -2.28
N ALA A 65 7.12 -2.69 -2.38
CA ALA A 65 6.26 -2.36 -1.24
C ALA A 65 6.99 -1.47 -0.22
N ILE A 66 7.66 -0.43 -0.71
CA ILE A 66 8.49 0.41 0.15
C ILE A 66 7.63 1.09 1.22
N SER A 67 8.17 1.25 2.42
CA SER A 67 7.43 1.86 3.52
C SER A 67 7.08 3.32 3.21
N PRO A 68 5.85 3.77 3.51
CA PRO A 68 5.46 5.17 3.32
C PRO A 68 6.35 6.13 4.11
N SER A 69 6.65 7.28 3.52
CA SER A 69 7.32 8.40 4.18
C SER A 69 6.30 9.43 4.68
N GLN A 70 6.70 10.29 5.61
CA GLN A 70 5.89 11.45 6.02
C GLN A 70 5.57 12.40 4.86
N SER A 71 6.41 12.43 3.83
CA SER A 71 6.20 13.21 2.61
C SER A 71 5.10 12.66 1.70
N TRP A 72 4.60 11.45 1.95
CA TRP A 72 3.56 10.85 1.13
C TRP A 72 2.19 11.41 1.49
N GLU A 73 1.43 11.72 0.46
CA GLU A 73 0.08 12.21 0.58
C GLU A 73 -0.88 11.08 0.98
N THR A 74 -1.96 11.45 1.65
CA THR A 74 -2.97 10.50 2.12
C THR A 74 -4.23 10.64 1.28
N TYR A 75 -4.71 9.54 0.72
CA TYR A 75 -5.89 9.48 -0.13
C TYR A 75 -6.95 8.60 0.48
N ARG A 76 -8.22 9.00 0.35
CA ARG A 76 -9.36 8.21 0.82
C ARG A 76 -9.69 7.09 -0.15
N VAL A 77 -9.67 5.86 0.35
CA VAL A 77 -9.87 4.66 -0.45
C VAL A 77 -10.97 3.76 0.13
N LYS A 78 -11.46 2.83 -0.67
CA LYS A 78 -12.34 1.73 -0.23
C LYS A 78 -11.78 0.40 -0.71
N PHE A 79 -11.88 -0.66 0.09
CA PHE A 79 -11.56 -1.99 -0.39
C PHE A 79 -12.53 -2.44 -1.48
N VAL A 80 -12.00 -3.15 -2.46
CA VAL A 80 -12.77 -3.67 -3.59
C VAL A 80 -12.70 -5.19 -3.55
N GLY A 81 -13.87 -5.81 -3.35
CA GLY A 81 -13.99 -7.26 -3.17
C GLY A 81 -13.54 -7.70 -1.77
N VAL A 82 -14.52 -7.90 -0.87
CA VAL A 82 -14.44 -8.57 0.45
C VAL A 82 -13.02 -8.72 1.01
N ASN A 83 -12.36 -7.62 1.37
CA ASN A 83 -11.02 -7.55 2.01
C ASN A 83 -10.02 -8.62 1.55
N LYS A 84 -9.99 -8.94 0.25
CA LYS A 84 -9.07 -9.95 -0.27
C LYS A 84 -7.67 -9.37 -0.37
N THR A 85 -6.74 -9.97 0.36
CA THR A 85 -5.32 -9.72 0.23
C THR A 85 -4.67 -10.83 -0.61
N TYR A 86 -3.72 -10.46 -1.46
CA TYR A 86 -2.99 -11.35 -2.34
C TYR A 86 -1.54 -11.41 -1.87
N GLY A 87 -1.01 -12.60 -1.60
CA GLY A 87 0.37 -12.78 -1.08
C GLY A 87 1.43 -13.12 -2.12
N ASN A 88 1.02 -13.42 -3.36
CA ASN A 88 1.94 -13.80 -4.45
C ASN A 88 1.83 -12.80 -5.61
N PHE A 89 2.51 -11.67 -5.48
CA PHE A 89 2.69 -10.71 -6.58
C PHE A 89 3.83 -11.20 -7.51
N VAL A 90 3.61 -12.34 -8.18
CA VAL A 90 4.60 -12.99 -9.06
C VAL A 90 4.28 -12.73 -10.54
N HIS A 91 5.34 -12.67 -11.34
CA HIS A 91 5.56 -11.97 -12.61
C HIS A 91 4.44 -11.88 -13.67
N ASP A 92 3.53 -12.85 -13.82
CA ASP A 92 2.72 -12.95 -15.06
C ASP A 92 1.33 -12.31 -15.01
N HIS A 93 0.81 -11.96 -13.83
CA HIS A 93 -0.56 -11.43 -13.69
C HIS A 93 -0.60 -9.95 -13.25
N VAL A 94 0.55 -9.29 -13.24
CA VAL A 94 0.74 -7.95 -12.68
C VAL A 94 0.39 -6.86 -13.69
N ASP A 95 0.74 -7.06 -14.96
CA ASP A 95 0.58 -6.03 -16.00
C ASP A 95 -0.90 -5.69 -16.26
N SER A 96 -1.80 -6.69 -16.18
CA SER A 96 -3.24 -6.48 -16.34
C SER A 96 -3.87 -5.70 -15.17
N ILE A 97 -3.32 -5.81 -13.96
CA ILE A 97 -3.89 -5.16 -12.77
C ILE A 97 -3.31 -3.76 -12.56
N VAL A 98 -2.02 -3.56 -12.89
CA VAL A 98 -1.34 -2.26 -12.79
C VAL A 98 -1.91 -1.23 -13.77
N ARG A 99 -2.48 -1.66 -14.90
CA ARG A 99 -3.12 -0.76 -15.91
C ARG A 99 -4.36 -0.02 -15.40
N LEU A 100 -4.86 -0.32 -14.21
CA LEU A 100 -5.94 0.44 -13.58
C LEU A 100 -5.43 1.65 -12.78
N GLY A 101 -4.13 1.70 -12.49
CA GLY A 101 -3.52 2.77 -11.69
C GLY A 101 -3.44 4.09 -12.44
N LEU A 102 -4.29 5.04 -12.04
CA LEU A 102 -4.03 6.48 -11.96
C LEU A 102 -2.84 6.98 -12.81
N ASN A 103 -3.13 7.46 -14.02
CA ASN A 103 -2.25 8.36 -14.75
C ASN A 103 -2.31 9.76 -14.09
N LYS A 104 -1.76 9.90 -12.88
CA LYS A 104 -1.46 11.21 -12.28
C LYS A 104 0.01 11.55 -12.47
#